data_AF-A0A1Q8ZHQ5-F1
#
_entry.id   AF-A0A1Q8ZHQ5-F1
#
_cell.length_a   1.000
_cell.length_b   1.000
_cell.length_c   1.000
_cell.angle_alpha   90.00
_cell.angle_beta   90.00
_cell.angle_gamma   90.00
#
_symmetry.space_group_name_H-M   'P 1'
#
loop_
_entity.id
_entity.type
_entity.pdbx_description
1 polymer ?
#
loop_
_entity_poly.entity_id
_entity_poly.type
_entity_poly.pdbx_seq_one_letter_code
_entity_poly.pdbx_strand_id
1 'polypeptide(L)'
;MATITPGTGGTFKSVTAEGQAIEALIYLQDRENTTTANPNGEDRLDGNFDTDLRTFSGQFRIPASQSINGSGQLVIQAVPYLNGGAFTPGSDGTFKSTAIEAFVLEVLMYLQVLESTPAKNPNNRNYVTGTFNADTGIYTGSFSLPIAFALAEDGSVKIQAVEYLLT
;
A
#
# COMPACT_ATOMS: atom_id res chain seq x y z
N MET A 1 -1.93 -16.14 6.39
CA MET A 1 -1.30 -15.05 5.63
C MET A 1 -2.16 -14.76 4.41
N ALA A 2 -2.41 -13.49 4.08
CA ALA A 2 -3.08 -13.14 2.83
C ALA A 2 -2.10 -13.28 1.66
N THR A 3 -1.96 -14.49 1.14
CA THR A 3 -1.05 -14.79 0.02
C THR A 3 -1.48 -14.07 -1.25
N ILE A 4 -0.51 -13.45 -1.92
CA ILE A 4 -0.66 -12.81 -3.22
C ILE A 4 0.45 -13.28 -4.17
N THR A 5 0.31 -13.02 -5.46
CA THR A 5 1.35 -13.29 -6.46
C THR A 5 2.04 -11.96 -6.80
N PRO A 6 3.32 -11.77 -6.46
CA PRO A 6 4.09 -10.64 -6.96
C PRO A 6 4.20 -10.72 -8.49
N GLY A 7 4.18 -9.58 -9.17
CA GLY A 7 4.34 -9.55 -10.61
C GLY A 7 5.75 -9.98 -11.02
N THR A 8 5.84 -10.77 -12.09
CA THR A 8 7.12 -11.19 -12.67
C THR A 8 7.87 -9.96 -13.17
N GLY A 9 9.12 -9.80 -12.72
CA GLY A 9 9.93 -8.61 -13.01
C GLY A 9 9.47 -7.33 -12.31
N GLY A 10 8.46 -7.38 -11.44
CA GLY A 10 7.94 -6.21 -10.74
C GLY A 10 8.90 -5.67 -9.68
N THR A 11 8.71 -4.41 -9.29
CA THR A 11 9.49 -3.71 -8.26
C THR A 11 9.36 -4.41 -6.91
N PHE A 12 8.14 -4.81 -6.54
CA PHE A 12 7.83 -5.42 -5.25
C PHE A 12 7.90 -6.95 -5.28
N LYS A 13 8.38 -7.55 -4.19
CA LYS A 13 8.77 -8.97 -4.13
C LYS A 13 8.02 -9.76 -3.07
N SER A 14 7.43 -9.09 -2.08
CA SER A 14 6.65 -9.75 -1.04
C SER A 14 5.52 -10.59 -1.63
N VAL A 15 5.32 -11.79 -1.08
CA VAL A 15 4.29 -12.77 -1.47
C VAL A 15 3.03 -12.70 -0.59
N THR A 16 2.98 -11.73 0.32
CA THR A 16 1.85 -11.45 1.22
C THR A 16 1.38 -10.03 0.99
N ALA A 17 0.07 -9.80 1.12
CA ALA A 17 -0.51 -8.48 0.93
C ALA A 17 0.03 -7.48 1.96
N GLU A 18 0.21 -7.92 3.21
CA GLU A 18 0.82 -7.12 4.27
C GLU A 18 2.27 -6.71 3.93
N GLY A 19 3.07 -7.66 3.43
CA GLY A 19 4.45 -7.38 2.99
C GLY A 19 4.50 -6.40 1.82
N GLN A 20 3.65 -6.59 0.81
CA GLN A 20 3.58 -5.66 -0.32
C GLN A 20 3.06 -4.28 0.07
N ALA A 21 2.17 -4.17 1.06
CA ALA A 21 1.73 -2.89 1.56
C ALA A 21 2.89 -2.09 2.15
N ILE A 22 3.72 -2.72 2.99
CA ILE A 22 4.91 -2.07 3.57
C ILE A 22 5.90 -1.67 2.47
N GLU A 23 6.22 -2.57 1.54
CA GLU A 23 7.11 -2.26 0.41
C GLU A 23 6.60 -1.06 -0.40
N ALA A 24 5.30 -1.04 -0.73
CA ALA A 24 4.70 0.01 -1.55
C ALA A 24 4.59 1.36 -0.81
N LEU A 25 4.25 1.35 0.48
CA LEU A 25 4.19 2.55 1.30
C LEU A 25 5.56 3.20 1.47
N ILE A 26 6.58 2.42 1.85
CA ILE A 26 7.95 2.94 1.99
C ILE A 26 8.46 3.49 0.64
N TYR A 27 8.20 2.76 -0.44
CA TYR A 27 8.60 3.19 -1.77
C TYR A 27 7.88 4.48 -2.21
N LEU A 28 6.58 4.63 -1.93
CA LEU A 28 5.86 5.87 -2.21
C LEU A 28 6.46 7.05 -1.41
N GLN A 29 6.73 6.87 -0.12
CA GLN A 29 7.37 7.91 0.71
C GLN A 29 8.73 8.35 0.14
N ASP A 30 9.57 7.40 -0.28
CA ASP A 30 10.87 7.68 -0.90
C ASP A 30 10.73 8.49 -2.19
N ARG A 31 9.72 8.14 -3.01
CA ARG A 31 9.40 8.86 -4.24
C ARG A 31 8.89 10.27 -3.97
N GLU A 32 8.07 10.47 -2.93
CA GLU A 32 7.62 11.80 -2.50
C GLU A 32 8.79 12.67 -2.03
N ASN A 33 9.81 12.08 -1.41
CA ASN A 33 11.00 12.81 -0.98
C ASN A 33 12.00 13.10 -2.13
N THR A 34 11.80 12.50 -3.31
CA THR A 34 12.71 12.63 -4.46
C THR A 34 12.28 13.76 -5.38
N THR A 35 13.07 14.83 -5.49
CA THR A 35 12.73 16.03 -6.29
C THR A 35 12.49 15.78 -7.78
N THR A 36 13.13 14.77 -8.37
CA THR A 36 12.90 14.40 -9.79
C THR A 36 11.57 13.69 -10.00
N ALA A 37 11.14 12.91 -9.02
CA ALA A 37 9.85 12.23 -8.99
C ALA A 37 8.72 13.18 -8.56
N ASN A 38 9.03 14.10 -7.64
CA ASN A 38 8.09 15.00 -6.99
C ASN A 38 8.56 16.46 -7.07
N PRO A 39 8.55 17.08 -8.25
CA PRO A 39 9.03 18.46 -8.41
C PRO A 39 8.17 19.49 -7.67
N ASN A 40 6.93 19.12 -7.33
CA ASN A 40 5.97 19.98 -6.63
C ASN A 40 6.08 19.86 -5.10
N GLY A 41 6.89 18.93 -4.57
CA GLY A 41 7.02 18.71 -3.13
C GLY A 41 5.73 18.24 -2.46
N GLU A 42 4.91 17.48 -3.19
CA GLU A 42 3.68 16.87 -2.67
C GLU A 42 4.01 15.75 -1.67
N ASP A 43 3.65 15.96 -0.42
CA ASP A 43 3.73 14.94 0.63
C ASP A 43 2.31 14.43 0.89
N ARG A 44 2.00 13.19 0.51
CA ARG A 44 0.65 12.61 0.62
C ARG A 44 0.64 11.34 1.44
N LEU A 45 1.80 10.84 1.84
CA LEU A 45 1.98 9.77 2.79
C LEU A 45 2.87 10.27 3.93
N ASP A 46 2.50 9.96 5.17
CA ASP A 46 3.37 10.13 6.33
C ASP A 46 3.38 8.81 7.10
N GLY A 47 4.57 8.27 7.36
CA GLY A 47 4.77 6.96 7.96
C GLY A 47 5.90 6.97 8.98
N ASN A 48 5.68 6.33 10.11
CA ASN A 48 6.64 6.22 11.20
C ASN A 48 6.81 4.77 11.66
N PHE A 49 8.06 4.40 11.96
CA PHE A 49 8.40 3.13 12.58
C PHE A 49 8.46 3.28 14.10
N ASP A 50 7.65 2.50 14.80
CA ASP A 50 7.76 2.32 16.24
C ASP A 50 8.48 1.00 16.53
N THR A 51 9.73 1.08 17.01
CA THR A 51 10.56 -0.09 17.30
C THR A 51 10.14 -0.83 18.56
N ASP A 52 9.51 -0.13 19.51
CA ASP A 52 9.09 -0.70 20.79
C ASP A 52 7.78 -1.48 20.60
N LEU A 53 6.82 -0.87 19.90
CA LEU A 53 5.54 -1.50 19.53
C LEU A 53 5.63 -2.41 18.31
N ARG A 54 6.76 -2.39 17.61
CA ARG A 54 6.99 -3.13 16.35
C ARG A 54 5.86 -2.89 15.35
N THR A 55 5.60 -1.62 15.10
CA THR A 55 4.53 -1.17 14.20
C THR A 55 5.07 -0.18 13.19
N PHE A 56 4.65 -0.28 11.94
CA PHE A 56 4.76 0.77 10.93
C PHE A 56 3.39 1.42 10.76
N SER A 57 3.23 2.67 11.20
CA SER A 57 1.94 3.36 11.20
C SER A 57 2.03 4.71 10.51
N GLY A 58 0.89 5.20 10.03
CA GLY A 58 0.87 6.44 9.26
C GLY A 58 -0.50 6.84 8.75
N GLN A 59 -0.51 7.93 7.99
CA GLN A 59 -1.68 8.48 7.32
C GLN A 59 -1.40 8.72 5.84
N PHE A 60 -2.43 8.63 5.02
CA PHE A 60 -2.33 8.95 3.59
C PHE A 60 -3.51 9.81 3.12
N ARG A 61 -3.24 10.60 2.07
CA ARG A 61 -4.20 11.51 1.41
C ARG A 61 -4.00 11.49 -0.11
N ILE A 62 -4.33 10.36 -0.73
CA ILE A 62 -4.06 10.08 -2.15
C ILE A 62 -5.20 10.68 -3.01
N PRO A 63 -4.90 11.57 -3.97
CA PRO A 63 -5.88 12.00 -4.97
C PRO A 63 -6.48 10.80 -5.70
N ALA A 64 -7.80 10.75 -5.85
CA ALA A 64 -8.50 9.64 -6.48
C ALA A 64 -9.72 10.13 -7.26
N SER A 65 -10.10 9.36 -8.27
CA SER A 65 -11.30 9.56 -9.06
C SER A 65 -12.26 8.39 -8.84
N GLN A 66 -13.55 8.67 -8.95
CA GLN A 66 -14.60 7.67 -8.87
C GLN A 66 -15.37 7.62 -10.19
N SER A 67 -15.61 6.42 -10.70
CA SER A 67 -16.36 6.20 -11.94
C SER A 67 -17.21 4.92 -11.85
N ILE A 68 -18.14 4.76 -12.80
CA ILE A 68 -18.88 3.51 -13.00
C ILE A 68 -18.29 2.79 -14.21
N ASN A 69 -17.82 1.56 -14.03
CA ASN A 69 -17.26 0.78 -15.13
C ASN A 69 -18.35 0.18 -16.05
N GLY A 70 -17.95 -0.46 -17.14
CA GLY A 70 -18.88 -1.08 -18.09
C GLY A 70 -19.76 -2.20 -17.52
N SER A 71 -19.43 -2.71 -16.32
CA SER A 71 -20.21 -3.70 -15.57
C SER A 71 -21.13 -3.06 -14.53
N GLY A 72 -21.23 -1.73 -14.48
CA GLY A 72 -22.04 -1.01 -13.49
C GLY A 72 -21.42 -0.93 -12.10
N GLN A 73 -20.15 -1.31 -11.94
CA GLN A 73 -19.48 -1.30 -10.63
C GLN A 73 -18.83 0.05 -10.37
N LEU A 74 -18.89 0.50 -9.12
CA LEU A 74 -18.16 1.65 -8.64
C LEU A 74 -16.66 1.33 -8.61
N VAL A 75 -15.86 2.14 -9.29
CA VAL A 75 -14.41 2.03 -9.33
C VAL A 75 -13.82 3.30 -8.75
N ILE A 76 -12.93 3.14 -7.77
CA ILE A 76 -12.10 4.19 -7.22
C ILE A 76 -10.67 3.94 -7.73
N GLN A 77 -10.07 4.95 -8.34
CA GLN A 77 -8.72 4.86 -8.90
C GLN A 77 -7.90 6.08 -8.49
N ALA A 78 -6.68 5.86 -8.00
CA ALA A 78 -5.79 6.97 -7.68
C ALA A 78 -5.46 7.78 -8.94
N VAL A 79 -5.38 9.10 -8.78
CA VAL A 79 -4.89 10.03 -9.78
C VAL A 79 -3.40 10.24 -9.50
N PRO A 80 -2.49 9.82 -10.39
CA PRO A 80 -1.06 10.00 -10.18
C PRO A 80 -0.70 11.48 -10.03
N TYR A 81 0.15 11.80 -9.07
CA TYR A 81 0.66 13.15 -8.82
C TYR A 81 2.19 13.22 -8.87
N LEU A 82 2.86 12.06 -8.90
CA LEU A 82 4.29 11.97 -9.12
C LEU A 82 4.59 11.86 -10.62
N ASN A 83 5.76 12.37 -11.00
CA ASN A 83 6.32 12.11 -12.32
C ASN A 83 6.62 10.60 -12.44
N GLY A 84 6.15 10.00 -13.55
CA GLY A 84 6.35 8.58 -13.83
C GLY A 84 7.82 8.15 -13.81
N GLY A 85 8.07 6.87 -13.52
CA GLY A 85 9.40 6.26 -13.50
C GLY A 85 9.64 5.30 -12.34
N ALA A 86 10.61 4.40 -12.52
CA ALA A 86 11.15 3.35 -11.62
C ALA A 86 10.17 2.30 -11.02
N PHE A 87 8.88 2.58 -10.94
CA PHE A 87 7.88 1.59 -10.52
C PHE A 87 7.44 0.71 -11.70
N THR A 88 7.42 -0.61 -11.47
CA THR A 88 6.86 -1.60 -12.38
C THR A 88 6.06 -2.61 -11.57
N PRO A 89 4.76 -2.82 -11.82
CA PRO A 89 3.99 -3.84 -11.11
C PRO A 89 4.42 -5.27 -11.48
N GLY A 90 5.08 -5.44 -12.64
CA GLY A 90 5.41 -6.73 -13.23
C GLY A 90 4.22 -7.34 -14.01
N SER A 91 4.45 -8.47 -14.69
CA SER A 91 3.38 -9.22 -15.36
C SER A 91 2.73 -10.23 -14.41
N ASP A 92 1.47 -10.58 -14.66
CA ASP A 92 0.77 -11.70 -14.00
C ASP A 92 0.62 -11.61 -12.46
N GLY A 93 0.95 -10.46 -11.86
CA GLY A 93 0.78 -10.23 -10.41
C GLY A 93 -0.68 -10.06 -9.98
N THR A 94 -0.97 -10.22 -8.69
CA THR A 94 -2.32 -10.00 -8.13
C THR A 94 -2.79 -8.56 -8.36
N PHE A 95 -1.93 -7.59 -8.07
CA PHE A 95 -2.21 -6.16 -8.27
C PHE A 95 -1.73 -5.69 -9.64
N LYS A 96 -2.51 -4.81 -10.29
CA LYS A 96 -2.32 -4.48 -11.72
C LYS A 96 -2.00 -3.01 -11.97
N SER A 97 -2.14 -2.14 -10.97
CA SER A 97 -1.91 -0.72 -11.13
C SER A 97 -0.50 -0.40 -11.62
N THR A 98 -0.40 0.46 -12.64
CA THR A 98 0.88 0.83 -13.28
C THR A 98 1.50 2.10 -12.71
N ALA A 99 0.75 2.87 -11.93
CA ALA A 99 1.26 4.00 -11.17
C ALA A 99 1.39 3.59 -9.69
N ILE A 100 2.45 4.07 -9.01
CA ILE A 100 2.73 3.67 -7.63
C ILE A 100 1.60 4.12 -6.69
N GLU A 101 1.03 5.29 -6.91
CA GLU A 101 -0.07 5.85 -6.11
C GLU A 101 -1.32 4.98 -6.22
N ALA A 102 -1.60 4.50 -7.44
CA ALA A 102 -2.71 3.57 -7.69
C ALA A 102 -2.42 2.19 -7.09
N PHE A 103 -1.17 1.72 -7.15
CA PHE A 103 -0.77 0.45 -6.57
C PHE A 103 -0.90 0.46 -5.04
N VAL A 104 -0.43 1.51 -4.37
CA VAL A 104 -0.60 1.68 -2.92
C VAL A 104 -2.09 1.64 -2.56
N LEU A 105 -2.92 2.42 -3.25
CA LEU A 105 -4.35 2.43 -2.99
C LEU A 105 -5.00 1.06 -3.22
N GLU A 106 -4.63 0.35 -4.29
CA GLU A 106 -5.12 -0.99 -4.61
C GLU A 106 -4.79 -2.01 -3.51
N VAL A 107 -3.54 -2.02 -3.02
CA VAL A 107 -3.10 -2.92 -1.94
C VAL A 107 -3.81 -2.59 -0.62
N LEU A 108 -3.92 -1.31 -0.26
CA LEU A 108 -4.59 -0.91 0.98
C LEU A 108 -6.08 -1.23 0.95
N MET A 109 -6.77 -0.93 -0.15
CA MET A 109 -8.19 -1.30 -0.30
C MET A 109 -8.39 -2.81 -0.23
N TYR A 110 -7.47 -3.60 -0.82
CA TYR A 110 -7.50 -5.06 -0.70
C TYR A 110 -7.36 -5.53 0.75
N LEU A 111 -6.42 -4.97 1.52
CA LEU A 111 -6.28 -5.26 2.94
C LEU A 111 -7.55 -4.89 3.72
N GLN A 112 -8.15 -3.73 3.48
CA GLN A 112 -9.41 -3.33 4.12
C GLN A 112 -10.56 -4.33 3.86
N VAL A 113 -10.67 -4.82 2.62
CA VAL A 113 -11.67 -5.85 2.27
C VAL A 113 -11.44 -7.13 3.05
N LEU A 114 -10.19 -7.58 3.15
CA LEU A 114 -9.84 -8.77 3.94
C LEU A 114 -10.08 -8.56 5.45
N GLU A 115 -9.73 -7.39 5.98
CA GLU A 115 -9.99 -7.02 7.38
C GLU A 115 -11.48 -7.01 7.71
N SER A 116 -12.33 -6.58 6.76
CA SER A 116 -13.78 -6.60 6.93
C SER A 116 -14.40 -8.01 6.84
N THR A 117 -13.63 -9.02 6.41
CA THR A 117 -14.13 -10.38 6.17
C THR A 117 -13.79 -11.30 7.35
N PRO A 118 -14.77 -11.74 8.18
CA PRO A 118 -14.47 -12.52 9.40
C PRO A 118 -13.72 -13.83 9.14
N ALA A 119 -13.96 -14.48 7.99
CA ALA A 119 -13.25 -15.70 7.60
C ALA A 119 -11.75 -15.47 7.31
N LYS A 120 -11.39 -14.24 6.91
CA LYS A 120 -10.00 -13.83 6.62
C LYS A 120 -9.37 -13.13 7.83
N ASN A 121 -10.18 -12.57 8.70
CA ASN A 121 -9.77 -11.83 9.90
C ASN A 121 -10.51 -12.32 11.16
N PRO A 122 -10.25 -13.55 11.63
CA PRO A 122 -10.97 -14.12 12.79
C PRO A 122 -10.71 -13.36 14.10
N ASN A 123 -9.66 -12.54 14.14
CA ASN A 123 -9.29 -11.74 15.30
C ASN A 123 -9.86 -10.31 15.24
N ASN A 124 -10.66 -9.97 14.22
CA ASN A 124 -11.27 -8.65 14.02
C ASN A 124 -10.25 -7.49 14.13
N ARG A 125 -9.05 -7.68 13.56
CA ARG A 125 -8.00 -6.65 13.49
C ARG A 125 -8.37 -5.60 12.43
N ASN A 126 -8.12 -4.33 12.71
CA ASN A 126 -8.46 -3.24 11.80
C ASN A 126 -7.28 -2.27 11.74
N TYR A 127 -6.24 -2.69 11.02
CA TYR A 127 -4.99 -1.97 10.87
C TYR A 127 -4.98 -1.06 9.66
N VAL A 128 -5.93 -1.16 8.73
CA VAL A 128 -6.03 -0.25 7.59
C VAL A 128 -7.42 0.38 7.55
N THR A 129 -7.46 1.71 7.50
CA THR A 129 -8.70 2.47 7.32
C THR A 129 -8.56 3.45 6.17
N GLY A 130 -9.69 3.81 5.57
CA GLY A 130 -9.69 4.54 4.31
C GLY A 130 -11.11 4.95 3.94
N THR A 131 -11.26 6.15 3.39
CA THR A 131 -12.54 6.67 2.91
C THR A 131 -12.29 7.62 1.75
N PHE A 132 -13.13 7.51 0.74
CA PHE A 132 -13.15 8.42 -0.40
C PHE A 132 -14.08 9.60 -0.14
N ASN A 133 -13.58 10.83 -0.32
CA ASN A 133 -14.40 12.02 -0.35
C ASN A 133 -14.68 12.43 -1.81
N ALA A 134 -15.94 12.31 -2.24
CA ALA A 134 -16.36 12.60 -3.61
C ALA A 134 -16.33 14.08 -3.98
N ASP A 135 -16.44 14.98 -2.99
CA ASP A 135 -16.40 16.43 -3.23
C ASP A 135 -14.98 16.91 -3.48
N THR A 136 -13.99 16.32 -2.79
CA THR A 136 -12.58 16.72 -2.92
C THR A 136 -11.79 15.83 -3.88
N GLY A 137 -12.29 14.64 -4.21
CA GLY A 137 -11.54 13.66 -5.00
C GLY A 137 -10.31 13.15 -4.25
N ILE A 138 -10.38 13.00 -2.92
CA ILE A 138 -9.27 12.53 -2.10
C ILE A 138 -9.69 11.26 -1.37
N TYR A 139 -8.85 10.23 -1.47
CA TYR A 139 -8.92 9.03 -0.64
C TYR A 139 -7.98 9.20 0.56
N THR A 140 -8.57 9.34 1.75
CA THR A 140 -7.83 9.57 3.01
C THR A 140 -7.93 8.37 3.92
N GLY A 141 -6.89 8.08 4.69
CA GLY A 141 -6.93 6.98 5.64
C GLY A 141 -5.68 6.88 6.50
N SER A 142 -5.60 5.78 7.24
CA SER A 142 -4.50 5.47 8.13
C SER A 142 -4.16 3.99 8.09
N PHE A 143 -2.92 3.68 8.47
CA PHE A 143 -2.46 2.31 8.64
C PHE A 143 -1.68 2.15 9.94
N SER A 144 -1.65 0.92 10.47
CA SER A 144 -0.89 0.53 11.66
C SER A 144 -0.47 -0.93 11.52
N LEU A 145 0.48 -1.16 10.61
CA LEU A 145 0.88 -2.50 10.18
C LEU A 145 1.91 -3.10 11.15
N PRO A 146 1.67 -4.31 11.69
CA PRO A 146 2.65 -5.03 12.49
C PRO A 146 3.90 -5.39 11.69
N ILE A 147 5.08 -5.21 12.30
CA ILE A 147 6.37 -5.49 11.68
C ILE A 147 7.27 -6.34 12.57
N ALA A 148 8.29 -6.92 11.95
CA ALA A 148 9.42 -7.55 12.60
C ALA A 148 10.72 -7.01 12.02
N PHE A 149 11.76 -6.98 12.85
CA PHE A 149 13.11 -6.63 12.42
C PHE A 149 13.98 -7.88 12.42
N ALA A 150 14.78 -8.04 11.38
CA ALA A 150 15.78 -9.10 11.26
C ALA A 150 17.12 -8.49 10.87
N LEU A 151 18.22 -9.07 11.34
CA LEU A 151 19.56 -8.74 10.86
C LEU A 151 19.88 -9.64 9.67
N ALA A 152 20.29 -9.03 8.57
CA ALA A 152 20.82 -9.74 7.41
C ALA A 152 22.31 -10.05 7.58
N GLU A 153 22.82 -10.98 6.77
CA GLU A 153 24.23 -11.40 6.82
C GLU A 153 25.21 -10.27 6.48
N ASP A 154 24.76 -9.26 5.72
CA ASP A 154 25.53 -8.05 5.40
C ASP A 154 25.50 -6.99 6.52
N GLY A 155 24.85 -7.30 7.65
CA GLY A 155 24.67 -6.38 8.77
C GLY A 155 23.54 -5.36 8.59
N SER A 156 22.81 -5.39 7.47
CA SER A 156 21.64 -4.53 7.28
C SER A 156 20.46 -4.97 8.14
N VAL A 157 19.65 -4.00 8.57
CA VAL A 157 18.37 -4.27 9.23
C VAL A 157 17.29 -4.45 8.17
N LYS A 158 16.65 -5.61 8.18
CA LYS A 158 15.49 -5.92 7.35
C LYS A 158 14.22 -5.69 8.13
N ILE A 159 13.29 -4.97 7.52
CA ILE A 159 11.92 -4.81 8.01
C ILE A 159 11.06 -5.84 7.28
N GLN A 160 10.26 -6.60 8.03
CA GLN A 160 9.36 -7.60 7.50
C GLN A 160 7.96 -7.33 8.03
N ALA A 161 6.93 -7.53 7.20
CA ALA A 161 5.56 -7.54 7.70
C ALA A 161 5.36 -8.75 8.62
N VAL A 162 4.54 -8.58 9.66
CA VAL A 162 3.98 -9.70 10.41
C VAL A 162 2.56 -9.91 9.91
N GLU A 163 2.32 -11.04 9.25
CA GLU A 163 1.02 -11.32 8.67
C GLU A 163 -0.05 -11.54 9.75
N TYR A 164 -1.24 -11.04 9.48
CA TYR A 164 -2.35 -11.13 10.42
C TYR A 164 -3.66 -11.59 9.78
N LEU A 165 -3.72 -11.63 8.45
CA LEU A 165 -4.87 -12.10 7.69
C LEU A 165 -4.67 -13.53 7.19
N LEU A 166 -5.77 -14.21 6.89
CA LEU A 166 -5.79 -15.55 6.28
C LEU A 166 -6.08 -15.47 4.78
N THR A 167 -5.64 -16.49 4.03
CA THR A 167 -5.93 -16.61 2.59
C THR A 167 -7.33 -17.07 2.30
#